data_AF-A0A3D0YQL7-F1
#
_entry.id   AF-A0A3D0YQL7-F1
#
_cell.length_a   1.000
_cell.length_b   1.000
_cell.length_c   1.000
_cell.angle_alpha   90.00
_cell.angle_beta   90.00
_cell.angle_gamma   90.00
#
_symmetry.space_group_name_H-M   'P 1'
#
loop_
_entity.id
_entity.type
_entity.pdbx_description
1 polymer ?
#
loop_
_entity_poly.entity_id
_entity_poly.type
_entity_poly.pdbx_seq_one_letter_code
_entity_poly.pdbx_strand_id
1 'polypeptide(L)'
;MDRRWETAEPVSDEFRARFPELHPVAIQLLGNRGLETQEQVDEFLLPDYGHDLHDPFLFREMQAACERIFLAIEKQERVVV
;
A
#
# COMPACT_ATOMS: atom_id res chain seq x y z
N MET A 1 -29.65 16.30 5.98
CA MET A 1 -28.99 15.48 4.95
C MET A 1 -29.19 14.03 5.34
N ASP A 2 -29.89 13.26 4.52
CA ASP A 2 -30.11 11.83 4.76
C ASP A 2 -28.87 11.07 4.28
N ARG A 3 -28.20 10.34 5.18
CA ARG A 3 -27.02 9.54 4.83
C ARG A 3 -27.47 8.11 4.53
N ARG A 4 -27.14 7.62 3.34
CA ARG A 4 -27.32 6.21 2.97
C ARG A 4 -26.02 5.47 3.27
N TRP A 5 -26.12 4.44 4.09
CA TRP A 5 -25.01 3.55 4.39
C TRP A 5 -25.07 2.37 3.43
N GLU A 6 -23.96 2.11 2.74
CA GLU A 6 -23.80 0.99 1.83
C GLU A 6 -22.64 0.13 2.32
N THR A 7 -22.85 -1.19 2.33
CA THR A 7 -21.84 -2.16 2.73
C THR A 7 -21.32 -2.88 1.49
N ALA A 8 -20.04 -3.22 1.48
CA ALA A 8 -19.45 -4.02 0.42
C ALA A 8 -20.09 -5.42 0.38
N GLU A 9 -20.16 -5.99 -0.82
CA GLU A 9 -20.64 -7.36 -1.02
C GLU A 9 -19.73 -8.37 -0.31
N PRO A 10 -20.29 -9.45 0.27
CA PRO A 10 -19.49 -10.49 0.89
C PRO A 10 -18.51 -11.14 -0.09
N VAL A 11 -17.27 -11.35 0.33
CA VAL A 11 -16.32 -12.19 -0.43
C VAL A 11 -16.82 -13.64 -0.49
N SER A 12 -16.50 -14.35 -1.58
CA SER A 12 -16.94 -15.74 -1.80
C SER A 12 -16.40 -16.70 -0.74
N ASP A 13 -17.13 -17.78 -0.49
CA ASP A 13 -16.69 -18.83 0.45
C ASP A 13 -15.40 -19.51 -0.01
N GLU A 14 -15.21 -19.62 -1.33
CA GLU A 14 -13.95 -20.10 -1.92
C GLU A 14 -12.77 -19.20 -1.56
N PHE A 15 -12.94 -17.88 -1.65
CA PHE A 15 -11.91 -16.94 -1.24
C PHE A 15 -11.65 -17.01 0.26
N ARG A 16 -12.69 -17.16 1.09
CA ARG A 16 -12.54 -17.36 2.55
C ARG A 16 -11.75 -18.62 2.89
N ALA A 17 -12.00 -19.71 2.18
CA ALA A 17 -11.35 -20.99 2.44
C ALA A 17 -9.84 -20.99 2.13
N ARG A 18 -9.34 -20.02 1.35
CA ARG A 18 -7.91 -19.89 1.03
C ARG A 18 -7.06 -19.40 2.20
N PHE A 19 -7.66 -18.73 3.17
CA PHE A 19 -6.96 -18.10 4.31
C PHE A 19 -7.54 -18.57 5.66
N PRO A 20 -7.50 -19.88 5.97
CA PRO A 20 -8.13 -20.44 7.18
C PRO A 20 -7.56 -19.91 8.50
N GLU A 21 -6.34 -19.37 8.48
CA GLU A 21 -5.65 -18.76 9.60
C GLU A 21 -6.11 -17.32 9.89
N LEU A 22 -6.76 -16.66 8.94
CA LEU A 22 -7.20 -15.27 9.08
C LEU A 22 -8.64 -15.18 9.59
N HIS A 23 -8.91 -14.15 10.39
CA HIS A 23 -10.27 -13.88 10.86
C HIS A 23 -11.19 -13.49 9.68
N PRO A 24 -12.45 -13.96 9.60
CA PRO A 24 -13.34 -13.72 8.46
C PRO A 24 -13.55 -12.24 8.07
N VAL A 25 -13.47 -11.35 9.05
CA VAL A 25 -13.52 -9.89 8.84
C VAL A 25 -12.28 -9.37 8.13
N ALA A 26 -11.09 -9.89 8.47
CA ALA A 26 -9.85 -9.52 7.79
C ALA A 26 -9.91 -9.97 6.33
N ILE A 27 -10.37 -11.19 6.07
CA ILE A 27 -10.52 -11.71 4.70
C ILE A 27 -11.49 -10.84 3.87
N GLN A 28 -12.62 -10.41 4.47
CA GLN A 28 -13.53 -9.48 3.81
C GLN A 28 -12.85 -8.15 3.47
N LEU A 29 -12.06 -7.60 4.40
CA LEU A 29 -11.36 -6.32 4.20
C LEU A 29 -10.22 -6.42 3.17
N LEU A 30 -9.60 -7.58 3.04
CA LEU A 30 -8.58 -7.86 2.01
C LEU A 30 -9.23 -7.96 0.62
N GLY A 31 -10.33 -8.71 0.50
CA GLY A 31 -11.08 -8.76 -0.77
C GLY A 31 -11.67 -7.42 -1.18
N ASN A 32 -12.16 -6.62 -0.23
CA ASN A 32 -12.62 -5.24 -0.50
C ASN A 32 -11.50 -4.33 -1.04
N ARG A 33 -10.22 -4.67 -0.79
CA ARG A 33 -9.05 -3.95 -1.32
C ARG A 33 -8.61 -4.47 -2.69
N GLY A 34 -9.25 -5.52 -3.22
CA GLY A 34 -8.86 -6.16 -4.47
C GLY A 34 -7.59 -7.02 -4.37
N LEU A 35 -7.24 -7.48 -3.17
CA LEU A 35 -6.14 -8.42 -2.97
C LEU A 35 -6.67 -9.84 -3.19
N GLU A 36 -6.28 -10.46 -4.29
CA GLU A 36 -6.85 -11.72 -4.78
C GLU A 36 -5.89 -12.90 -4.63
N THR A 37 -4.57 -12.66 -4.62
CA THR A 37 -3.56 -13.73 -4.53
C THR A 37 -3.00 -13.87 -3.12
N GLN A 38 -2.38 -15.03 -2.83
CA GLN A 38 -1.73 -15.24 -1.54
C GLN A 38 -0.58 -14.24 -1.38
N GLU A 39 0.19 -14.04 -2.46
CA GLU A 39 1.33 -13.12 -2.51
C GLU A 39 0.91 -11.68 -2.21
N GLN A 40 -0.21 -11.21 -2.79
CA GLN A 40 -0.75 -9.88 -2.52
C GLN A 40 -1.20 -9.69 -1.06
N VAL A 41 -1.75 -10.75 -0.45
CA VAL A 41 -2.15 -10.73 0.97
C VAL A 41 -0.93 -10.74 1.88
N ASP A 42 0.08 -11.55 1.56
CA ASP A 42 1.33 -11.65 2.31
C ASP A 42 2.11 -10.34 2.22
N GLU A 43 2.29 -9.78 1.02
CA GLU A 43 2.93 -8.47 0.79
C GLU A 43 2.23 -7.36 1.58
N PHE A 44 0.90 -7.37 1.65
CA PHE A 44 0.14 -6.36 2.37
C PHE A 44 0.23 -6.49 3.89
N LEU A 45 0.14 -7.71 4.42
CA LEU A 45 0.13 -7.96 5.87
C LEU A 45 1.54 -8.03 6.48
N LEU A 46 2.53 -8.48 5.69
CA LEU A 46 3.89 -8.80 6.10
C LEU A 46 4.93 -8.32 5.06
N PRO A 47 4.95 -7.02 4.71
CA PRO A 47 5.85 -6.50 3.68
C PRO A 47 7.33 -6.64 4.07
N ASP A 48 8.15 -7.05 3.11
CA ASP A 48 9.61 -6.96 3.15
C ASP A 48 10.06 -5.62 2.53
N TYR A 49 10.56 -4.71 3.37
CA TYR A 49 11.04 -3.39 2.92
C TYR A 49 12.22 -3.43 1.93
N GLY A 50 12.89 -4.57 1.77
CA GLY A 50 13.93 -4.77 0.78
C GLY A 50 13.39 -5.08 -0.63
N HIS A 51 12.18 -5.60 -0.76
CA HIS A 51 11.63 -6.09 -2.03
C HIS A 51 10.28 -5.46 -2.40
N ASP A 52 9.42 -5.21 -1.41
CA ASP A 52 8.01 -4.86 -1.61
C ASP A 52 7.76 -3.34 -1.65
N LEU A 53 8.84 -2.56 -1.74
CA LEU A 53 8.74 -1.11 -1.90
C LEU A 53 8.64 -0.74 -3.38
N HIS A 54 7.66 0.10 -3.69
CA HIS A 54 7.59 0.76 -4.99
C HIS A 54 8.80 1.68 -5.22
N ASP A 55 9.19 1.82 -6.48
CA ASP A 55 10.23 2.74 -6.88
C ASP A 55 9.83 4.19 -6.52
N PRO A 56 10.60 4.90 -5.67
CA PRO A 56 10.30 6.29 -5.33
C PRO A 56 10.28 7.21 -6.57
N PHE A 57 10.96 6.84 -7.66
CA PHE A 57 10.96 7.61 -8.91
C PHE A 57 9.62 7.56 -9.67
N LEU A 58 8.64 6.78 -9.20
CA LEU A 58 7.26 6.86 -9.67
C LEU A 58 6.58 8.19 -9.29
N PHE A 59 7.08 8.89 -8.26
CA PHE A 59 6.62 10.25 -8.00
C PHE A 59 7.10 11.19 -9.11
N ARG A 60 6.16 11.94 -9.70
CA ARG A 60 6.38 12.81 -10.87
C ARG A 60 7.64 13.68 -10.82
N GLU A 61 8.01 14.19 -9.65
CA GLU A 61 9.14 15.11 -9.48
C GLU A 61 10.26 14.55 -8.59
N MET A 62 10.30 13.22 -8.36
CA MET A 62 11.29 12.61 -7.48
C MET A 62 12.72 12.91 -7.92
N GLN A 63 13.00 12.76 -9.22
CA GLN A 63 14.34 13.02 -9.74
C GLN A 63 14.78 14.46 -9.51
N ALA A 64 13.93 15.43 -9.86
CA ALA A 64 14.22 16.85 -9.65
C ALA A 64 14.37 17.20 -8.16
N ALA A 65 13.59 16.57 -7.28
CA ALA A 65 13.71 16.76 -5.83
C ALA A 65 15.06 16.25 -5.30
N CYS A 66 15.49 15.05 -5.72
CA CYS A 66 16.80 14.51 -5.37
C CYS A 66 17.94 15.41 -5.86
N GLU A 67 17.91 15.80 -7.13
CA GLU A 67 18.91 16.69 -7.74
C GLU A 67 19.02 18.02 -6.98
N ARG A 68 17.88 18.60 -6.59
CA ARG A 68 17.85 19.86 -5.82
C ARG A 68 18.46 19.71 -4.43
N ILE A 69 18.19 18.60 -3.74
CA ILE A 69 18.73 18.31 -2.41
C ILE A 69 20.24 18.08 -2.48
N PHE A 70 20.71 17.27 -3.44
CA PHE A 70 22.15 17.05 -3.62
C PHE A 70 22.89 18.34 -3.95
N LEU A 71 22.31 19.22 -4.78
CA LEU A 71 22.87 20.54 -5.07
C LEU A 71 22.94 21.45 -3.83
N ALA A 72 21.93 21.42 -2.96
CA ALA A 72 21.96 22.17 -1.69
C ALA A 72 23.09 21.69 -0.78
N ILE A 73 23.29 20.37 -0.70
CA ILE A 73 24.36 19.75 0.09
C ILE A 73 25.74 20.19 -0.46
N GLU A 74 25.94 20.09 -1.78
CA GLU A 74 27.19 20.51 -2.44
C GLU A 74 27.51 21.98 -2.17
N LYS A 75 26.49 22.84 -2.19
CA LYS A 75 26.62 24.30 -1.95
C LYS A 75 26.59 24.71 -0.48
N GLN A 76 26.48 23.75 0.45
CA GLN A 76 26.32 24.01 1.89
C GLN A 76 25.16 24.97 2.21
N GLU A 77 24.07 24.88 1.46
CA GLU A 77 22.86 25.66 1.69
C GLU A 77 22.16 25.21 2.98
N ARG A 78 21.49 26.14 3.66
CA ARG A 78 20.66 25.79 4.82
C ARG A 78 19.38 25.11 4.34
N VAL A 79 19.17 23.86 4.76
CA VAL A 79 17.94 23.09 4.50
C VAL A 79 17.08 23.09 5.76
N VAL A 80 15.77 23.32 5.60
CA VAL A 80 14.76 23.22 6.68
C VAL A 80 13.76 22.13 6.30
N VAL A 81 13.36 21.32 7.28
CA VAL A 81 12.42 20.19 7.14
C VAL A 81 11.22 20.44 8.04
#